data_AF-A0A292Q7Q2-F1
#
_entry.id   AF-A0A292Q7Q2-F1
#
_cell.length_a   1.000
_cell.length_b   1.000
_cell.length_c   1.000
_cell.angle_alpha   90.00
_cell.angle_beta   90.00
_cell.angle_gamma   90.00
#
_symmetry.space_group_name_H-M   'P 1'
#
loop_
_entity.id
_entity.type
_entity.pdbx_description
1 polymer ?
#
loop_
_entity_poly.entity_id
_entity_poly.type
_entity_poly.pdbx_seq_one_letter_code
_entity_poly.pdbx_strand_id
1 'polypeptide(L)'
;MLSGIHEVATSEFGRMLWNKTASMGDDLDEDLLDMRGTRYKGVSSSKEADSAFRPESSRPHGTNWPTVVVESGVWETLERLRIDAKWWLYNSSGDVRIVLLFAIKEVGQEILIEQWELCPTN
;
A
#
# COMPACT_ATOMS: atom_id res chain seq x y z
N MET A 1 -8.09 -17.49 10.69
CA MET A 1 -8.78 -17.29 9.40
C MET A 1 -9.38 -15.88 9.42
N LEU A 2 -8.49 -14.88 9.39
CA LEU A 2 -8.76 -13.44 9.44
C LEU A 2 -8.55 -12.77 8.07
N SER A 3 -8.15 -13.54 7.04
CA SER A 3 -7.66 -13.01 5.77
C SER A 3 -8.72 -12.33 4.91
N GLY A 4 -9.99 -12.77 4.99
CA GLY A 4 -11.04 -12.26 4.09
C GLY A 4 -11.43 -10.80 4.33
N ILE A 5 -11.49 -10.36 5.59
CA ILE A 5 -11.87 -8.96 5.91
C ILE A 5 -10.76 -7.99 5.51
N HIS A 6 -9.50 -8.40 5.70
CA HIS A 6 -8.32 -7.64 5.30
C HIS A 6 -8.27 -7.47 3.77
N GLU A 7 -8.44 -8.57 3.03
CA GLU A 7 -8.47 -8.55 1.56
C GLU A 7 -9.61 -7.69 1.00
N VAL A 8 -10.77 -7.66 1.66
CA VAL A 8 -11.89 -6.79 1.27
C VAL A 8 -11.55 -5.31 1.47
N ALA A 9 -10.96 -4.95 2.62
CA ALA A 9 -10.63 -3.55 2.90
C ALA A 9 -9.61 -2.99 1.91
N THR A 10 -8.59 -3.76 1.57
CA THR A 10 -7.57 -3.35 0.60
C THR A 10 -8.12 -3.29 -0.83
N SER A 11 -8.95 -4.27 -1.22
CA SER A 11 -9.62 -4.29 -2.52
C SER A 11 -10.56 -3.09 -2.71
N GLU A 12 -11.36 -2.76 -1.69
CA GLU A 12 -12.27 -1.62 -1.73
C GLU A 12 -11.51 -0.29 -1.82
N PHE A 13 -10.39 -0.16 -1.11
CA PHE A 13 -9.51 1.00 -1.26
C PHE A 13 -8.96 1.10 -2.70
N GLY A 14 -8.45 0.00 -3.27
CA GLY A 14 -7.95 -0.01 -4.64
C GLY A 14 -9.02 0.42 -5.64
N ARG A 15 -10.25 -0.06 -5.48
CA ARG A 15 -11.42 0.35 -6.28
C ARG A 15 -11.73 1.84 -6.12
N MET A 16 -11.67 2.38 -4.90
CA MET A 16 -11.90 3.81 -4.65
C MET A 16 -10.81 4.68 -5.28
N LEU A 17 -9.55 4.25 -5.18
CA LEU A 17 -8.42 4.95 -5.79
C LEU A 17 -8.57 4.99 -7.32
N TRP A 18 -8.86 3.85 -7.94
CA TRP A 18 -9.10 3.76 -9.38
C TRP A 18 -10.27 4.66 -9.83
N ASN A 19 -11.41 4.63 -9.12
CA ASN A 19 -12.54 5.50 -9.44
C ASN A 19 -12.15 6.99 -9.35
N LYS A 20 -11.31 7.34 -8.38
CA LYS A 20 -10.85 8.71 -8.21
C LYS A 20 -9.92 9.11 -9.35
N THR A 21 -8.96 8.29 -9.74
CA THR A 21 -8.06 8.57 -10.87
C THR A 21 -8.82 8.66 -12.18
N ALA A 22 -9.79 7.78 -12.42
CA ALA A 22 -10.63 7.81 -13.63
C ALA A 22 -11.44 9.12 -13.73
N SER A 23 -11.87 9.67 -12.59
CA SER A 23 -12.60 10.94 -12.55
C SER A 23 -11.74 12.18 -12.81
N MET A 24 -10.41 12.05 -12.77
CA MET A 24 -9.48 13.19 -12.88
C MET A 24 -9.09 13.53 -14.34
N GLY A 25 -9.43 12.68 -15.30
CA GLY A 25 -9.01 12.83 -16.70
C GLY A 25 -7.55 12.43 -16.93
N ASP A 26 -7.11 12.44 -18.20
CA ASP A 26 -5.73 12.17 -18.64
C ASP A 26 -5.23 10.71 -18.50
N ASP A 27 -6.12 9.73 -18.69
CA ASP A 27 -5.80 8.27 -18.70
C ASP A 27 -5.05 7.79 -17.44
N LEU A 28 -5.16 8.53 -16.33
CA LEU A 28 -4.48 8.25 -15.06
C LEU A 28 -4.89 6.92 -14.44
N ASP A 29 -6.12 6.47 -14.70
CA ASP A 29 -6.62 5.17 -14.29
C ASP A 29 -6.08 4.02 -15.14
N GLU A 30 -5.79 4.27 -16.43
CA GLU A 30 -5.05 3.30 -17.27
C GLU A 30 -3.59 3.21 -16.83
N ASP A 31 -3.00 4.32 -16.38
CA ASP A 31 -1.62 4.36 -15.87
C ASP A 31 -1.49 3.72 -14.47
N LEU A 32 -2.57 3.60 -13.70
CA LEU A 32 -2.52 3.08 -12.33
C LEU A 32 -2.61 1.54 -12.29
N LEU A 33 -1.49 0.88 -12.06
CA LEU A 33 -1.45 -0.57 -11.90
C LEU A 33 -1.49 -1.00 -10.43
N ASP A 34 -2.45 -1.89 -10.12
CA ASP A 34 -2.46 -2.67 -8.89
C ASP A 34 -1.53 -3.89 -9.04
N MET A 35 -0.47 -3.88 -8.25
CA MET A 35 0.58 -4.88 -8.20
C MET A 35 0.22 -6.07 -7.32
N ARG A 36 -0.91 -6.04 -6.61
CA ARG A 36 -1.40 -7.13 -5.73
C ARG A 36 -0.28 -7.63 -4.79
N GLY A 37 -0.27 -8.94 -4.48
CA GLY A 37 0.76 -9.63 -3.70
C GLY A 37 2.12 -9.76 -4.41
N THR A 38 2.60 -8.72 -5.08
CA THR A 38 3.97 -8.72 -5.62
C THR A 38 4.97 -8.67 -4.47
N ARG A 39 6.00 -9.52 -4.54
CA ARG A 39 7.09 -9.57 -3.56
C ARG A 39 8.24 -8.66 -3.99
N TYR A 40 8.66 -7.79 -3.09
CA TYR A 40 9.76 -6.85 -3.27
C TYR A 40 10.95 -7.23 -2.39
N LYS A 41 12.15 -7.07 -2.93
CA LYS A 41 13.41 -7.44 -2.27
C LYS A 41 14.10 -6.19 -1.74
N GLY A 42 14.18 -6.08 -0.41
CA GLY A 42 14.99 -5.07 0.27
C GLY A 42 16.44 -5.52 0.48
N VAL A 43 17.17 -4.79 1.31
CA VAL A 43 18.61 -4.98 1.52
C VAL A 43 18.91 -6.35 2.14
N SER A 44 18.17 -6.74 3.17
CA SER A 44 18.40 -7.96 3.95
C SER A 44 17.19 -8.88 4.05
N SER A 45 16.03 -8.48 3.53
CA SER A 45 14.80 -9.26 3.55
C SER A 45 13.90 -8.93 2.35
N SER A 46 12.77 -9.62 2.22
CA SER A 46 11.76 -9.35 1.21
C SER A 46 10.38 -9.23 1.86
N LYS A 47 9.50 -8.44 1.28
CA LYS A 47 8.12 -8.30 1.74
C LYS A 47 7.15 -8.30 0.57
N GLU A 48 5.95 -8.77 0.84
CA GLU A 48 4.82 -8.83 -0.09
C GLU A 48 3.76 -7.88 0.46
N ALA A 49 3.24 -6.99 -0.39
CA ALA A 49 2.22 -6.04 0.00
C ALA A 49 0.84 -6.69 -0.06
N ASP A 50 -0.10 -6.24 0.79
CA ASP A 50 -1.51 -6.63 0.63
C ASP A 50 -2.11 -5.99 -0.62
N SER A 51 -1.75 -4.73 -0.89
CA SER A 51 -1.98 -4.05 -2.16
C SER A 51 -0.91 -2.98 -2.41
N ALA A 52 -0.58 -2.74 -3.67
CA ALA A 52 0.47 -1.83 -4.05
C ALA A 52 0.16 -1.19 -5.41
N PHE A 53 0.40 0.12 -5.54
CA PHE A 53 0.01 0.87 -6.72
C PHE A 53 1.20 1.59 -7.34
N ARG A 54 1.37 1.45 -8.67
CA ARG A 54 2.42 2.15 -9.42
C ARG A 54 1.87 2.76 -10.72
N PRO A 55 2.44 3.90 -11.17
CA PRO A 55 2.26 4.38 -12.54
C PRO A 55 2.99 3.46 -13.54
N GLU A 56 2.31 2.97 -14.56
CA GLU A 56 2.87 2.09 -15.59
C GLU A 56 3.89 2.84 -16.46
N SER A 57 3.52 4.02 -16.94
CA SER A 57 4.27 4.88 -17.86
C SER A 57 5.68 5.21 -17.37
N SER A 58 5.83 5.49 -16.08
CA SER A 58 7.12 5.85 -15.47
C SER A 58 7.85 4.67 -14.82
N ARG A 59 7.17 3.55 -14.57
CA ARG A 59 7.74 2.37 -13.89
C ARG A 59 7.25 1.07 -14.54
N PRO A 60 7.55 0.77 -15.81
CA PRO A 60 6.85 -0.26 -16.58
C PRO A 60 7.11 -1.70 -16.14
N HIS A 61 8.17 -1.96 -15.38
CA HIS A 61 8.52 -3.33 -14.99
C HIS A 61 7.77 -3.75 -13.73
N GLY A 62 7.26 -4.99 -13.71
CA GLY A 62 6.56 -5.53 -12.54
C GLY A 62 7.42 -5.67 -11.28
N THR A 63 8.75 -5.54 -11.40
CA THR A 63 9.70 -5.49 -10.29
C THR A 63 10.00 -4.07 -9.80
N ASN A 64 9.50 -3.04 -10.49
CA ASN A 64 9.64 -1.66 -10.00
C ASN A 64 8.80 -1.46 -8.75
N TRP A 65 9.40 -0.83 -7.76
CA TRP A 65 8.72 -0.50 -6.50
C TRP A 65 7.49 0.37 -6.74
N PRO A 66 6.43 0.18 -5.94
CA PRO A 66 5.21 0.97 -6.04
C PRO A 66 5.41 2.35 -5.45
N THR A 67 4.50 3.27 -5.79
CA THR A 67 4.46 4.60 -5.17
C THR A 67 3.66 4.58 -3.87
N VAL A 68 2.57 3.82 -3.84
CA VAL A 68 1.70 3.64 -2.68
C VAL A 68 1.63 2.17 -2.30
N VAL A 69 1.79 1.87 -1.01
CA VAL A 69 1.58 0.52 -0.45
C VAL A 69 0.46 0.58 0.57
N VAL A 70 -0.38 -0.45 0.60
CA VAL A 70 -1.41 -0.65 1.61
C VAL A 70 -1.11 -1.94 2.35
N GLU A 71 -1.09 -1.86 3.68
CA GLU A 71 -1.01 -3.03 4.58
C GLU A 71 -2.20 -2.99 5.52
N SER A 72 -2.76 -4.16 5.80
CA SER A 72 -3.97 -4.29 6.61
C SER A 72 -3.78 -5.35 7.69
N GLY A 73 -4.43 -5.13 8.82
CA GLY A 73 -4.33 -6.04 9.96
C GLY A 73 -5.30 -5.67 11.06
N VAL A 74 -5.29 -6.45 12.13
CA VAL A 74 -6.09 -6.15 13.32
C VAL A 74 -5.35 -5.16 14.23
N TRP A 75 -6.09 -4.40 15.05
CA TRP A 75 -5.52 -3.39 15.95
C TRP A 75 -4.41 -3.93 16.87
N GLU A 76 -4.53 -5.18 17.32
CA GLU A 76 -3.54 -5.87 18.15
C GLU A 76 -2.18 -6.01 17.46
N THR A 77 -2.17 -5.90 16.12
CA THR A 77 -0.96 -5.98 15.29
C THR A 77 -0.51 -4.63 14.73
N LEU A 78 -1.08 -3.51 15.20
CA LEU A 78 -0.76 -2.17 14.71
C LEU A 78 0.75 -1.85 14.79
N GLU A 79 1.42 -2.20 15.89
CA GLU A 79 2.87 -2.00 16.01
C GLU A 79 3.66 -2.78 14.94
N ARG A 80 3.18 -3.96 14.54
CA ARG A 80 3.78 -4.73 13.46
C ARG A 80 3.54 -4.08 12.10
N LEU A 81 2.34 -3.57 11.86
CA LEU A 81 2.02 -2.79 10.66
C LEU A 81 2.91 -1.54 10.54
N ARG A 82 3.22 -0.86 11.66
CA ARG A 82 4.13 0.29 11.67
C ARG A 82 5.59 -0.11 11.36
N ILE A 83 6.03 -1.29 11.79
CA ILE A 83 7.33 -1.85 11.40
C ILE A 83 7.33 -2.12 9.89
N ASP A 84 6.24 -2.66 9.36
CA ASP A 84 6.06 -2.92 7.94
C ASP A 84 6.10 -1.61 7.11
N ALA A 85 5.42 -0.54 7.56
CA ALA A 85 5.51 0.77 6.92
C ALA A 85 6.94 1.31 6.85
N LYS A 86 7.68 1.22 7.96
CA LYS A 86 9.11 1.61 7.98
C LYS A 86 9.93 0.75 7.02
N TRP A 87 9.65 -0.54 6.93
CA TRP A 87 10.36 -1.42 6.02
C TRP A 87 10.19 -0.97 4.56
N TRP A 88 8.96 -0.70 4.12
CA TRP A 88 8.67 -0.22 2.77
C TRP A 88 9.36 1.10 2.44
N LEU A 89 9.26 2.07 3.35
CA LEU A 89 9.84 3.40 3.15
C LEU A 89 11.38 3.35 3.10
N TYR A 90 12.03 2.59 3.98
CA TYR A 90 13.49 2.56 4.05
C TYR A 90 14.14 1.63 3.01
N ASN A 91 13.47 0.58 2.53
CA ASN A 91 14.06 -0.38 1.58
C ASN A 91 13.80 -0.04 0.11
N SER A 92 12.85 0.86 -0.18
CA SER A 92 12.50 1.22 -1.56
C SER A 92 13.39 2.29 -2.17
N SER A 93 14.42 2.76 -1.46
CA SER A 93 15.30 3.86 -1.91
C SER A 93 14.52 5.12 -2.34
N GLY A 94 13.37 5.37 -1.70
CA GLY A 94 12.51 6.52 -1.98
C GLY A 94 11.48 6.30 -3.09
N ASP A 95 11.38 5.10 -3.67
CA ASP A 95 10.32 4.80 -4.64
C ASP A 95 8.93 4.70 -4.01
N VAL A 96 8.84 4.07 -2.83
CA VAL A 96 7.60 4.11 -2.04
C VAL A 96 7.53 5.46 -1.37
N ARG A 97 6.48 6.22 -1.71
CA ARG A 97 6.24 7.57 -1.18
C ARG A 97 5.28 7.55 0.00
N ILE A 98 4.29 6.66 -0.06
CA ILE A 98 3.21 6.57 0.93
C ILE A 98 3.00 5.10 1.30
N VAL A 99 2.88 4.83 2.60
CA VAL A 99 2.32 3.58 3.10
C VAL A 99 1.05 3.89 3.89
N LEU A 100 -0.05 3.26 3.53
CA LEU A 100 -1.32 3.33 4.26
C LEU A 100 -1.51 2.07 5.09
N LEU A 101 -1.71 2.24 6.39
CA LEU A 101 -2.01 1.13 7.31
C LEU A 101 -3.49 1.12 7.65
N PHE A 102 -4.15 -0.01 7.42
CA PHE A 102 -5.56 -0.22 7.72
C PHE A 102 -5.65 -1.17 8.92
N ALA A 103 -5.73 -0.59 10.12
CA ALA A 103 -5.93 -1.37 11.32
C ALA A 103 -7.44 -1.48 11.60
N ILE A 104 -7.95 -2.71 11.60
CA ILE A 104 -9.37 -3.02 11.76
C ILE A 104 -9.62 -3.55 13.17
N LYS A 105 -10.69 -3.07 13.80
CA LYS A 105 -11.17 -3.55 15.08
C LYS A 105 -12.60 -4.03 14.91
N GLU A 106 -12.76 -5.35 14.84
CA GLU A 106 -14.07 -5.99 14.63
C GLU A 106 -15.04 -5.64 15.77
N VAL A 107 -14.57 -5.73 17.01
CA VAL A 107 -15.34 -5.36 18.20
C VAL A 107 -15.35 -3.84 18.36
N GLY A 108 -16.49 -3.23 18.08
CA GLY A 108 -16.65 -1.77 18.08
C GLY A 108 -16.69 -1.16 16.67
N GLN A 109 -16.44 -1.96 15.63
CA GLN A 109 -16.55 -1.56 14.22
C GLN A 109 -15.72 -0.32 13.87
N GLU A 110 -14.46 -0.29 14.32
CA GLU A 110 -13.56 0.83 14.10
C GLU A 110 -12.50 0.47 13.06
N ILE A 111 -12.17 1.43 12.19
CA ILE A 111 -11.02 1.34 11.28
C ILE A 111 -10.13 2.54 11.59
N LEU A 112 -8.88 2.26 11.93
CA LEU A 112 -7.82 3.26 12.05
C LEU A 112 -7.00 3.22 10.76
N ILE A 113 -6.85 4.38 10.13
CA ILE A 113 -6.02 4.57 8.95
C ILE A 113 -4.83 5.45 9.32
N GLU A 114 -3.61 4.96 9.11
CA GLU A 114 -2.39 5.75 9.25
C GLU A 114 -1.75 5.96 7.89
N GLN A 115 -1.32 7.20 7.62
CA GLN A 115 -0.51 7.55 6.45
C GLN A 115 0.93 7.77 6.91
N TRP A 116 1.85 7.00 6.34
CA TRP A 116 3.28 7.04 6.63
C TRP A 116 4.06 7.51 5.41
N GLU A 117 4.93 8.50 5.63
CA GLU A 117 5.79 9.09 4.62
C GLU A 117 7.16 9.36 5.24
N LEU A 118 8.22 9.39 4.42
CA LEU A 118 9.51 9.90 4.88
C LEU A 118 9.43 11.43 4.98
N CYS A 119 9.98 11.98 6.06
CA CYS A 119 10.11 13.43 6.19
C CYS A 119 10.85 13.97 4.94
N PRO A 120 10.33 15.00 4.27
CA PRO A 120 11.00 15.58 3.12
C PRO A 120 12.43 15.99 3.49
N THR A 121 13.41 15.50 2.75
CA THR A 121 14.74 16.09 2.78
C THR A 121 14.65 17.43 2.06
N ASN A 122 14.72 18.52 2.85
CA ASN A 122 14.82 19.90 2.35
C ASN A 122 16.00 20.09 1.40
#